data_AF-A0A7Y5YNM9-F1
#
_entry.id   AF-A0A7Y5YNM9-F1
#
_cell.length_a   1.000
_cell.length_b   1.000
_cell.length_c   1.000
_cell.angle_alpha   90.00
_cell.angle_beta   90.00
_cell.angle_gamma   90.00
#
_symmetry.space_group_name_H-M   'P 1'
#
loop_
_entity.id
_entity.type
_entity.pdbx_description
1 polymer ?
#
loop_
_entity_poly.entity_id
_entity_poly.type
_entity_poly.pdbx_seq_one_letter_code
_entity_poly.pdbx_strand_id
1 'polypeptide(L)' 'MAKRYELPDAAWDLVADIFDEPRRSGRPRTDDRLMLNGVLWVLCSGAAWRDMP' A
#
# COMPACT_ATOMS: atom_id res chain seq x y z
N MET A 1 10.89 -8.72 -7.65
CA MET A 1 10.99 -7.41 -8.35
C MET A 1 9.63 -6.75 -8.23
N ALA A 2 9.56 -5.55 -7.66
CA ALA A 2 8.29 -4.83 -7.51
C ALA A 2 7.79 -4.32 -8.88
N LYS A 3 6.47 -4.23 -9.08
CA LYS A 3 5.91 -3.61 -10.28
C LYS A 3 6.12 -2.09 -10.26
N ARG A 4 5.87 -1.46 -11.39
CA ARG A 4 5.93 0.00 -11.51
C ARG A 4 4.97 0.64 -10.48
N TYR A 5 5.53 1.49 -9.62
CA TYR A 5 4.87 2.20 -8.51
C TYR A 5 4.53 1.37 -7.26
N GLU A 6 4.97 0.11 -7.18
CA GLU A 6 4.93 -0.66 -5.93
C GLU A 6 6.22 -0.52 -5.13
N LEU A 7 6.13 -0.64 -3.81
CA LEU A 7 7.28 -0.66 -2.93
C LEU A 7 8.07 -1.97 -3.06
N PRO A 8 9.39 -1.92 -3.33
CA PRO A 8 10.29 -3.05 -3.14
C PRO A 8 10.26 -3.55 -1.69
N ASP A 9 10.52 -4.85 -1.49
CA ASP A 9 10.52 -5.47 -0.15
C ASP A 9 11.44 -4.72 0.83
N ALA A 10 12.66 -4.41 0.40
CA ALA A 10 13.62 -3.66 1.22
C ALA A 10 13.13 -2.26 1.62
N ALA A 11 12.29 -1.61 0.81
CA ALA A 11 11.72 -0.31 1.15
C ALA A 11 10.50 -0.46 2.08
N TRP A 12 9.73 -1.54 1.91
CA TRP A 12 8.64 -1.89 2.81
C TRP A 12 9.16 -2.16 4.23
N ASP A 13 10.27 -2.89 4.37
CA ASP A 13 10.87 -3.22 5.66
C ASP A 13 11.27 -1.97 6.47
N LEU A 14 11.49 -0.82 5.82
CA LEU A 14 11.83 0.46 6.48
C LEU A 14 10.62 1.23 7.00
N VAL A 15 9.41 0.90 6.54
CA VAL A 15 8.17 1.63 6.88
C VAL A 15 7.09 0.75 7.49
N ALA A 16 7.28 -0.57 7.49
CA ALA A 16 6.29 -1.54 7.95
C ALA A 16 5.92 -1.33 9.42
N ASP A 17 6.86 -0.84 10.24
CA ASP A 17 6.68 -0.57 11.67
C ASP A 17 5.84 0.69 11.97
N ILE A 18 5.60 1.54 10.97
CA ILE A 18 4.73 2.71 11.08
C ILE A 18 3.25 2.30 11.11
N PHE A 19 2.93 1.10 10.60
CA PHE A 19 1.57 0.60 10.54
C PHE A 19 1.17 -0.12 11.83
N ASP A 20 0.11 0.35 12.48
CA ASP A 20 -0.47 -0.30 13.65
C ASP A 20 -1.01 -1.70 13.34
N GLU A 21 -0.92 -2.60 14.32
CA GLU A 21 -1.53 -3.92 14.23
C GLU A 21 -3.03 -3.86 13.89
N PRO A 22 -3.55 -4.83 13.10
CA PRO A 22 -4.96 -4.90 12.79
C PRO A 22 -5.81 -4.97 14.06
N ARG A 23 -6.78 -4.05 14.16
CA ARG A 23 -7.73 -4.05 15.29
C ARG A 23 -8.54 -5.36 15.30
N ARG A 24 -8.68 -5.97 16.47
CA ARG A 24 -9.44 -7.22 16.66
C ARG A 24 -10.96 -7.07 16.44
N SER A 25 -11.47 -5.85 16.54
CA SER A 25 -12.90 -5.55 16.45
C SER A 25 -13.22 -4.68 15.23
N GLY A 26 -14.34 -4.97 14.57
CA GLY A 26 -14.80 -4.23 13.40
C GLY A 26 -14.45 -4.94 12.09
N ARG A 27 -14.53 -4.23 10.97
CA ARG A 27 -14.12 -4.78 9.67
C ARG A 27 -12.60 -4.96 9.66
N PRO A 28 -12.10 -6.16 9.32
CA PRO A 28 -10.67 -6.38 9.16
C PRO A 28 -10.08 -5.35 8.17
N ARG A 29 -8.93 -4.77 8.54
CA ARG A 29 -8.17 -3.93 7.63
C ARG A 29 -7.64 -4.79 6.48
N THR A 30 -7.66 -4.22 5.28
CA THR A 30 -6.92 -4.78 4.14
C THR A 30 -5.42 -4.67 4.42
N ASP A 31 -4.62 -5.53 3.79
CA ASP A 31 -3.16 -5.49 3.83
C ASP A 31 -2.62 -4.07 3.62
N ASP A 32 -1.81 -3.59 4.58
CA ASP A 32 -1.33 -2.21 4.61
C ASP A 32 -0.36 -1.92 3.45
N ARG A 33 0.42 -2.91 3.03
CA ARG A 33 1.33 -2.77 1.88
C ARG A 33 0.55 -2.62 0.58
N LEU A 34 -0.53 -3.37 0.43
CA LEU A 34 -1.43 -3.25 -0.72
C LEU A 34 -2.09 -1.87 -0.77
N MET A 35 -2.54 -1.36 0.37
CA MET A 35 -3.10 0.00 0.48
C MET A 35 -2.06 1.06 0.10
N LEU A 36 -0.84 0.97 0.63
CA LEU A 36 0.23 1.92 0.34
C LEU A 36 0.66 1.87 -1.14
N ASN A 37 0.76 0.68 -1.73
CA ASN A 37 1.04 0.51 -3.15
C ASN A 37 -0.03 1.18 -4.03
N GLY A 38 -1.31 1.08 -3.67
CA GLY A 38 -2.40 1.77 -4.37
C GLY A 38 -2.26 3.30 -4.29
N VAL A 39 -1.92 3.84 -3.11
CA VAL A 39 -1.67 5.28 -2.94
C VAL A 39 -0.49 5.75 -3.79
N LEU A 40 0.63 5.03 -3.76
CA LEU A 40 1.80 5.35 -4.56
C LEU A 40 1.50 5.27 -6.06
N TRP A 41 0.72 4.29 -6.49
CA TRP A 41 0.29 4.18 -7.88
C TRP A 41 -0.46 5.43 -8.33
N VAL A 42 -1.44 5.91 -7.55
CA VAL A 42 -2.20 7.12 -7.88
C VAL A 42 -1.31 8.37 -7.87
N LEU A 43 -0.50 8.54 -6.83
CA LEU A 43 0.38 9.71 -6.69
C LEU A 43 1.44 9.78 -7.80
N CYS A 44 2.02 8.65 -8.20
CA CYS A 44 3.06 8.61 -9.23
C CYS A 44 2.50 8.59 -10.66
N SER A 45 1.33 7.99 -10.89
CA SER A 45 0.71 7.95 -12.22
C SER A 45 -0.13 9.19 -12.53
N GLY A 46 -0.69 9.84 -11.52
CA GLY A 46 -1.67 10.92 -11.67
C GLY A 46 -3.04 10.45 -12.17
N ALA A 47 -3.27 9.13 -12.32
CA ALA A 47 -4.53 8.58 -12.78
C ALA A 47 -5.59 8.57 -11.67
N ALA A 48 -6.86 8.52 -12.05
CA ALA A 48 -7.94 8.44 -11.07
C ALA A 48 -7.97 7.06 -10.41
N TRP A 49 -8.44 7.00 -9.16
CA TRP A 49 -8.61 5.73 -8.42
C TRP A 49 -9.46 4.68 -9.16
N ARG A 50 -10.40 5.11 -10.01
CA ARG A 50 -11.24 4.19 -10.80
C ARG A 50 -10.47 3.48 -11.91
N ASP A 51 -9.36 4.06 -12.36
CA ASP A 51 -8.53 3.53 -13.44
C ASP A 51 -7.44 2.59 -12.92
N MET A 52 -7.43 2.32 -11.61
CA MET A 52 -6.49 1.40 -11.00
C MET A 52 -6.81 -0.03 -11.48
N PRO A 53 -5.79 -0.81 -11.91
CA PRO A 53 -5.97 -2.14 -12.48
C PRO A 53 -6.45 -3.21 -11.49
#